data_AF-A0AAV3P1H0-F1
#
_entry.id   AF-A0AAV3P1H0-F1
#
_cell.length_a   1.000
_cell.length_b   1.000
_cell.length_c   1.000
_cell.angle_alpha   90.00
_cell.angle_beta   90.00
_cell.angle_gamma   90.00
#
_symmetry.space_group_name_H-M   'P 1'
#
loop_
_entity.id
_entity.type
_entity.pdbx_description
1 polymer ?
#
loop_
_entity_poly.entity_id
_entity_poly.type
_entity_poly.pdbx_seq_one_letter_code
_entity_poly.pdbx_strand_id
1 'polypeptide(L)'
;MTYSAAITYYKDDNPIVSSTIQAYLKDAKERLIQTTNAAEKMGIPMGFKLVRGAYMSSEGRLAASYGVKSPIHDSIEQTHACYNGCESFMLEQIANGSGAVVLATHNIESAVFITQTCDLR
;
A
#
# COMPACT_ATOMS: atom_id res chain seq x y z
N MET A 1 -15.06 4.41 6.35
CA MET A 1 -13.66 3.97 6.33
C MET A 1 -13.62 2.45 6.33
N THR A 2 -13.07 1.85 5.28
CA THR A 2 -13.10 0.40 4.97
C THR A 2 -12.47 -0.50 6.05
N TYR A 3 -11.73 0.10 7.00
CA TYR A 3 -11.00 -0.59 8.05
C TYR A 3 -11.78 -0.74 9.37
N SER A 4 -12.94 -0.09 9.52
CA SER A 4 -13.68 -0.11 10.80
C SER A 4 -14.11 -1.50 11.24
N ALA A 5 -14.48 -2.36 10.28
CA ALA A 5 -14.84 -3.75 10.56
C ALA A 5 -13.62 -4.56 11.03
N ALA A 6 -12.48 -4.45 10.35
CA ALA A 6 -11.25 -5.12 10.76
C ALA A 6 -10.81 -4.70 12.17
N ILE A 7 -10.95 -3.41 12.49
CA ILE A 7 -10.69 -2.85 13.82
C ILE A 7 -11.68 -3.37 14.87
N THR A 8 -12.97 -3.48 14.54
CA THR A 8 -14.02 -3.87 15.50
C THR A 8 -13.98 -5.36 15.85
N TYR A 9 -13.53 -6.21 14.93
CA TYR A 9 -13.48 -7.67 15.13
C TYR A 9 -12.09 -8.21 15.46
N TYR A 10 -11.11 -7.34 15.68
CA TYR A 10 -9.78 -7.72 16.16
C TYR A 10 -9.86 -8.30 17.58
N LYS A 11 -9.32 -9.51 17.78
CA LYS A 11 -9.37 -10.23 19.07
C LYS A 11 -8.01 -10.70 19.62
N ASP A 12 -6.94 -10.69 18.81
CA ASP A 12 -5.64 -11.31 19.14
C ASP A 12 -4.46 -10.48 18.61
N ASP A 13 -3.25 -10.61 19.17
CA ASP A 13 -2.03 -9.85 18.84
C ASP A 13 -1.43 -10.04 17.42
N ASN A 14 -2.10 -10.78 16.53
CA ASN A 14 -1.60 -11.01 15.17
C ASN A 14 -2.05 -9.89 14.21
N PRO A 15 -1.15 -9.33 13.38
CA PRO A 15 -1.52 -8.31 12.41
C PRO A 15 -2.60 -8.83 11.46
N ILE A 16 -3.74 -8.15 11.43
CA ILE A 16 -4.74 -8.37 10.39
C ILE A 16 -4.19 -7.72 9.12
N VAL A 17 -3.90 -8.52 8.09
CA VAL A 17 -3.62 -7.99 6.76
C VAL A 17 -4.89 -7.33 6.25
N SER A 18 -4.93 -6.01 6.37
CA SER A 18 -6.08 -5.20 6.04
C SER A 18 -5.84 -4.53 4.70
N SER A 19 -6.66 -4.92 3.73
CA SER A 19 -6.80 -4.29 2.42
C SER A 19 -5.55 -4.33 1.51
N THR A 20 -5.81 -4.11 0.23
CA THR A 20 -4.77 -3.98 -0.79
C THR A 20 -4.55 -2.50 -1.10
N ILE A 21 -3.32 -2.03 -1.00
CA ILE A 21 -2.90 -0.71 -1.48
C ILE A 21 -2.44 -0.85 -2.92
N GLN A 22 -3.09 -0.12 -3.82
CA GLN A 22 -2.80 -0.15 -5.25
C GLN A 22 -2.07 1.14 -5.65
N ALA A 23 -0.76 1.06 -5.86
CA ALA A 23 0.13 2.21 -6.05
C ALA A 23 -0.10 3.01 -7.34
N TYR A 24 -0.90 2.52 -8.29
CA TYR A 24 -1.32 3.29 -9.47
C TYR A 24 -2.29 4.42 -9.12
N LEU A 25 -2.96 4.37 -7.97
CA LEU A 25 -3.86 5.41 -7.51
C LEU A 25 -3.06 6.56 -6.90
N LYS A 26 -3.40 7.80 -7.27
CA LYS A 26 -2.74 9.02 -6.81
C LYS A 26 -2.80 9.22 -5.29
N ASP A 27 -3.78 8.62 -4.61
CA ASP A 27 -3.98 8.71 -3.15
C ASP A 27 -3.30 7.57 -2.36
N ALA A 28 -2.68 6.60 -3.02
CA ALA A 28 -2.26 5.34 -2.40
C ALA A 28 -1.30 5.54 -1.22
N LYS A 29 -0.27 6.39 -1.40
CA LYS A 29 0.73 6.68 -0.36
C LYS A 29 0.12 7.41 0.84
N GLU A 30 -0.72 8.42 0.58
CA GLU A 30 -1.38 9.18 1.63
C GLU A 30 -2.31 8.26 2.45
N ARG A 31 -3.12 7.45 1.76
CA ARG A 31 -4.02 6.49 2.39
C ARG A 31 -3.28 5.45 3.22
N LEU A 32 -2.14 4.95 2.74
CA LEU A 32 -1.27 4.05 3.50
C LEU A 32 -0.81 4.70 4.81
N ILE A 33 -0.21 5.88 4.74
CA ILE A 33 0.29 6.62 5.92
C ILE A 33 -0.84 6.91 6.91
N GLN A 34 -1.97 7.41 6.44
CA GLN A 34 -3.12 7.72 7.30
C GLN A 34 -3.66 6.47 8.00
N THR A 35 -3.72 5.34 7.30
CA THR A 35 -4.23 4.09 7.86
C THR A 35 -3.24 3.52 8.88
N THR A 36 -1.93 3.52 8.58
CA THR A 36 -0.89 3.12 9.54
C THR A 36 -0.95 3.97 10.81
N ASN A 37 -0.95 5.30 10.68
CA ASN A 37 -1.01 6.21 11.83
C ASN A 37 -2.28 6.03 12.68
N ALA A 38 -3.42 5.72 12.04
CA ALA A 38 -4.66 5.44 12.74
C ALA A 38 -4.58 4.11 13.52
N ALA A 39 -3.98 3.08 12.92
CA ALA A 39 -3.78 1.79 13.56
C ALA A 39 -2.85 1.89 14.77
N GLU A 40 -1.74 2.62 14.64
CA GLU A 40 -0.79 2.87 15.73
C GLU A 40 -1.44 3.58 16.91
N LYS A 41 -2.22 4.64 16.66
CA LYS A 41 -2.97 5.35 17.71
C LYS A 41 -3.97 4.46 18.45
N MET A 42 -4.47 3.43 17.79
CA MET A 42 -5.41 2.46 18.37
C MET A 42 -4.70 1.26 19.01
N GLY A 43 -3.38 1.14 18.88
CA GLY A 43 -2.61 -0.01 19.36
C GLY A 43 -2.92 -1.30 18.59
N ILE A 44 -3.32 -1.20 17.32
CA ILE A 44 -3.72 -2.35 16.51
C ILE A 44 -2.61 -2.67 15.49
N PRO A 45 -2.08 -3.91 15.47
CA PRO A 45 -1.13 -4.33 14.46
C PRO A 45 -1.84 -4.47 13.10
N MET A 46 -1.33 -3.76 12.08
CA MET A 46 -1.93 -3.72 10.75
C MET A 46 -0.96 -4.22 9.68
N GLY A 47 -1.44 -5.10 8.81
CA GLY A 47 -0.72 -5.54 7.63
C GLY A 47 -1.30 -4.96 6.34
N PHE A 48 -0.49 -4.76 5.30
CA PHE A 48 -0.98 -4.33 3.98
C PHE A 48 -0.46 -5.21 2.86
N LYS A 49 -1.29 -5.45 1.84
CA LYS A 49 -0.81 -5.98 0.55
C LYS A 49 -0.54 -4.83 -0.40
N LEU A 50 0.72 -4.58 -0.75
CA LEU A 50 1.10 -3.55 -1.70
C LEU A 50 1.21 -4.15 -3.11
N VAL A 51 0.50 -3.57 -4.08
CA VAL A 51 0.55 -3.92 -5.51
C VAL A 51 0.68 -2.64 -6.34
N ARG A 52 1.14 -2.75 -7.60
CA ARG A 52 1.01 -1.63 -8.54
C ARG A 52 -0.45 -1.35 -8.90
N GLY A 53 -1.21 -2.37 -9.29
CA GLY A 53 -2.64 -2.24 -9.64
C GLY A 53 -3.01 -3.15 -10.81
N ALA A 54 -4.31 -3.39 -11.01
CA ALA A 54 -4.82 -4.29 -12.06
C ALA A 54 -5.83 -3.64 -13.02
N TYR A 55 -6.32 -2.43 -12.71
CA TYR A 55 -7.50 -1.84 -13.34
C TYR A 55 -7.23 -0.47 -13.99
N MET A 56 -5.95 -0.13 -14.28
CA MET A 56 -5.53 1.16 -14.84
C MET A 56 -6.34 1.56 -16.09
N SER A 57 -6.47 0.64 -17.06
CA SER A 57 -7.18 0.93 -18.31
C SER A 57 -8.68 1.15 -18.12
N SER A 58 -9.32 0.36 -17.24
CA SER A 58 -10.75 0.51 -16.96
C SER A 58 -11.05 1.80 -16.21
N GLU A 59 -10.22 2.18 -15.24
CA GLU A 59 -10.39 3.44 -14.50
C GLU A 59 -10.14 4.67 -15.39
N GLY A 60 -9.12 4.62 -16.24
CA GLY A 60 -8.86 5.70 -17.20
C GLY A 60 -10.04 5.93 -18.16
N ARG A 61 -10.62 4.84 -18.70
CA ARG A 61 -11.83 4.94 -19.55
C ARG A 61 -13.03 5.47 -18.78
N LEU A 62 -13.21 5.03 -17.53
CA LEU A 62 -14.33 5.46 -16.69
C LEU A 62 -14.25 6.96 -16.39
N ALA A 63 -13.08 7.45 -15.97
CA ALA A 63 -12.87 8.87 -15.71
C ALA A 63 -13.12 9.74 -16.95
N ALA A 64 -12.64 9.30 -18.12
CA ALA A 64 -12.88 9.97 -19.40
C ALA A 64 -14.38 9.99 -19.74
N SER A 65 -15.11 8.89 -19.52
CA SER A 65 -16.56 8.84 -19.80
C SER A 65 -17.39 9.79 -18.94
N TYR A 66 -16.92 10.09 -17.72
CA TYR A 66 -17.54 11.06 -16.82
C TYR A 66 -16.99 12.48 -16.96
N GLY A 67 -15.97 12.71 -17.80
CA GLY A 67 -15.31 14.01 -17.92
C GLY A 67 -14.61 14.48 -16.63
N VAL A 68 -14.23 13.54 -15.76
CA VAL A 68 -13.55 13.84 -14.48
C VAL A 68 -12.06 13.55 -14.56
N LYS A 69 -11.29 14.12 -13.63
CA LYS A 69 -9.86 13.83 -13.53
C LYS A 69 -9.64 12.36 -13.18
N SER A 70 -8.71 11.73 -13.89
CA SER A 70 -8.32 10.35 -13.63
C SER A 70 -7.74 10.17 -12.22
N PRO A 71 -8.18 9.14 -11.46
CA PRO A 71 -7.65 8.85 -10.13
C PRO A 71 -6.26 8.19 -10.19
N ILE A 72 -5.85 7.71 -11.37
CA ILE A 72 -4.58 7.01 -11.56
C ILE A 72 -3.45 7.98 -11.89
N HIS A 73 -2.21 7.59 -11.63
CA HIS A 73 -1.02 8.33 -12.04
C HIS A 73 -0.99 8.54 -13.56
N ASP A 74 -0.37 9.65 -13.99
CA ASP A 74 -0.34 10.07 -15.39
C ASP A 74 0.71 9.28 -16.19
N SER A 75 1.66 8.63 -15.50
CA SER A 75 2.67 7.77 -16.12
C SER A 75 2.97 6.51 -15.28
N ILE A 76 3.58 5.53 -15.94
CA ILE A 76 4.01 4.29 -15.28
C ILE A 76 5.15 4.54 -14.29
N GLU A 77 6.03 5.48 -14.58
CA GLU A 77 7.13 5.91 -13.71
C GLU A 77 6.60 6.51 -12.42
N GLN A 78 5.54 7.31 -12.48
CA GLN A 78 4.86 7.82 -11.28
C GLN A 78 4.26 6.69 -10.43
N THR A 79 3.67 5.66 -11.08
CA THR A 79 3.18 4.46 -10.38
C THR A 79 4.33 3.70 -9.71
N HIS A 80 5.48 3.58 -10.38
CA HIS A 80 6.68 2.94 -9.82
C HIS A 80 7.25 3.73 -8.64
N ALA A 81 7.35 5.05 -8.78
CA ALA A 81 7.80 5.92 -7.69
C ALA A 81 6.87 5.85 -6.46
N CYS A 82 5.55 5.80 -6.69
CA CYS A 82 4.56 5.62 -5.62
C CYS A 82 4.72 4.26 -4.93
N TYR A 83 4.87 3.17 -5.70
CA TYR A 83 5.08 1.82 -5.16
C TYR A 83 6.34 1.77 -4.29
N ASN A 84 7.49 2.20 -4.83
CA ASN A 84 8.77 2.18 -4.11
C ASN A 84 8.71 3.07 -2.85
N GLY A 85 8.02 4.21 -2.92
CA GLY A 85 7.81 5.08 -1.77
C GLY A 85 6.95 4.45 -0.66
N CYS A 86 5.92 3.66 -1.03
CA CYS A 86 5.09 2.92 -0.09
C CYS A 86 5.85 1.74 0.53
N GLU A 87 6.64 1.04 -0.29
CA GLU A 87 7.50 -0.06 0.14
C GLU A 87 8.53 0.40 1.17
N SER A 88 9.31 1.44 0.87
CA SER A 88 10.29 1.99 1.81
C SER A 88 9.65 2.43 3.13
N PHE A 89 8.48 3.08 3.06
CA PHE A 89 7.73 3.47 4.25
C PHE A 89 7.36 2.25 5.10
N MET A 90 6.77 1.21 4.51
CA MET A 90 6.36 0.02 5.27
C MET A 90 7.54 -0.76 5.84
N LEU A 91 8.64 -0.86 5.11
CA LEU A 91 9.86 -1.51 5.61
C LEU A 91 10.44 -0.76 6.82
N GLU A 92 10.39 0.58 6.82
CA GLU A 92 10.80 1.38 7.98
C GLU A 92 9.88 1.17 9.18
N GLN A 93 8.56 1.14 8.97
CA GLN A 93 7.58 0.85 10.03
C GLN A 93 7.82 -0.53 10.67
N ILE A 94 8.01 -1.56 9.84
CA ILE A 94 8.27 -2.92 10.31
C ILE A 94 9.60 -3.00 11.08
N ALA A 95 10.64 -2.32 10.60
CA ALA A 95 11.92 -2.26 11.30
C ALA A 95 11.81 -1.59 12.68
N ASN A 96 10.88 -0.65 12.85
CA ASN A 96 10.56 -0.03 14.14
C ASN A 96 9.60 -0.87 15.01
N GLY A 97 9.25 -2.08 14.57
CA GLY A 97 8.42 -3.03 15.29
C GLY A 97 6.92 -2.86 15.06
N SER A 98 6.49 -2.10 14.04
CA SER A 98 5.07 -1.88 13.74
C SER A 98 4.65 -2.41 12.36
N GLY A 99 3.58 -3.23 12.35
CA GLY A 99 2.87 -3.64 11.15
C GLY A 99 3.45 -4.82 10.37
N ALA A 100 2.87 -5.08 9.19
CA ALA A 100 3.31 -6.12 8.26
C ALA A 100 3.07 -5.69 6.80
N VAL A 101 3.82 -6.24 5.85
CA VAL A 101 3.61 -5.95 4.43
C VAL A 101 3.80 -7.19 3.56
N VAL A 102 2.92 -7.36 2.58
CA VAL A 102 3.10 -8.29 1.47
C VAL A 102 3.39 -7.46 0.22
N LEU A 103 4.63 -7.55 -0.27
CA LEU A 103 5.10 -6.85 -1.47
C LEU A 103 4.83 -7.73 -2.69
N ALA A 104 3.73 -7.47 -3.41
CA ALA A 104 3.29 -8.29 -4.52
C ALA A 104 3.71 -7.67 -5.86
N THR A 105 4.81 -8.19 -6.41
CA THR A 105 5.43 -7.71 -7.64
C THR A 105 6.05 -8.86 -8.45
N HIS A 106 5.97 -8.77 -9.78
CA HIS A 106 6.76 -9.60 -10.71
C HIS A 106 7.93 -8.81 -11.34
N ASN A 107 8.13 -7.56 -10.92
CA ASN A 107 9.28 -6.76 -11.34
C ASN A 107 10.52 -7.23 -10.56
N ILE A 108 11.54 -7.67 -11.29
CA ILE A 108 12.76 -8.25 -10.73
C ILE A 108 13.60 -7.22 -9.96
N GLU A 109 13.62 -5.96 -10.40
CA GLU A 109 14.33 -4.89 -9.69
C GLU A 109 13.69 -4.64 -8.33
N SER A 110 12.35 -4.64 -8.26
CA SER A 110 11.63 -4.59 -6.98
C SER A 110 11.98 -5.81 -6.12
N ALA A 111 12.01 -7.02 -6.69
CA ALA A 111 12.36 -8.23 -5.93
C ALA A 111 13.79 -8.17 -5.37
N VAL A 112 14.77 -7.72 -6.16
CA VAL A 112 16.17 -7.55 -5.73
C VAL A 112 16.28 -6.49 -4.63
N PHE A 113 15.61 -5.36 -4.80
CA PHE A 113 15.60 -4.28 -3.80
C PHE A 113 15.04 -4.76 -2.45
N ILE A 114 13.97 -5.57 -2.47
CA ILE A 114 13.38 -6.18 -1.27
C ILE A 114 14.41 -7.06 -0.56
N THR A 115 15.03 -8.01 -1.27
CA THR A 115 16.00 -8.93 -0.68
C THR A 115 17.17 -8.17 -0.05
N GLN A 116 17.74 -7.19 -0.75
CA GLN A 116 18.84 -6.38 -0.21
C GLN A 116 18.45 -5.58 1.04
N THR A 117 17.24 -5.01 1.05
CA THR A 117 16.79 -4.17 2.17
C THR A 117 16.47 -4.99 3.41
N CYS A 118 16.03 -6.25 3.24
CA CYS A 118 15.80 -7.20 4.31
C CYS A 118 17.09 -7.84 4.84
N ASP A 119 18.07 -8.13 3.98
CA ASP A 119 19.34 -8.78 4.39
C ASP A 119 20.31 -7.84 5.14
N LEU A 120 20.09 -6.52 5.03
CA LEU A 120 20.91 -5.48 5.67
C LEU A 120 20.43 -5.08 7.07
N ARG A 121 19.38 -5.71 7.60
CA ARG A 121 18.77 -5.38 8.90
C ARG A 121 18.57 -6.62 9.76
#